data_AF-A0A2L2SXD8-F1
#
_entry.id   AF-A0A2L2SXD8-F1
#
_cell.length_a   1.000
_cell.length_b   1.000
_cell.length_c   1.000
_cell.angle_alpha   90.00
_cell.angle_beta   90.00
_cell.angle_gamma   90.00
#
_symmetry.space_group_name_H-M   'P 1'
#
loop_
_entity.id
_entity.type
_entity.pdbx_description
1 polymer ?
#
loop_
_entity_poly.entity_id
_entity_poly.type
_entity_poly.pdbx_seq_one_letter_code
_entity_poly.pdbx_strand_id
1 'polypeptide(L)'
;MASYIEAGRGSNNPGFLLWLLLLGLVGCHTYPNGEKDKTPHPSFLFFQAAVRRQAKEMAISTWLEARVVLAEVVWPSASDRSEFIKDFWDEAMSMDSMV
;
A
#
# COMPACT_ATOMS: atom_id res chain seq x y z
N MET A 1 -27.26 7.91 10.68
CA MET A 1 -26.28 6.84 10.43
C MET A 1 -26.34 6.27 9.00
N ALA A 2 -27.41 6.47 8.23
CA ALA A 2 -27.49 6.02 6.82
C ALA A 2 -26.86 6.99 5.79
N SER A 3 -26.52 8.22 6.17
CA SER A 3 -26.01 9.25 5.24
C SER A 3 -24.56 9.06 4.77
N TYR A 4 -23.79 8.18 5.40
CA TYR A 4 -22.41 7.89 4.98
C TYR A 4 -22.32 6.86 3.86
N ILE A 5 -23.41 6.10 3.60
CA ILE A 5 -23.42 5.01 2.60
C ILE A 5 -23.92 5.51 1.23
N GLU A 6 -24.80 6.51 1.20
CA GLU A 6 -25.29 7.10 -0.07
C GLU A 6 -24.25 7.96 -0.80
N ALA A 7 -23.15 8.33 -0.14
CA ALA A 7 -21.96 8.89 -0.79
C ALA A 7 -21.05 7.81 -1.41
N GLY A 8 -21.57 6.59 -1.59
CA GLY A 8 -20.90 5.40 -2.13
C GLY A 8 -20.49 5.47 -3.62
N ARG A 9 -20.03 6.63 -4.10
CA ARG A 9 -18.89 6.61 -5.02
C ARG A 9 -17.69 6.33 -4.12
N GLY A 10 -17.25 5.07 -4.07
CA GLY A 10 -16.00 4.71 -3.37
C GLY A 10 -14.96 5.78 -3.67
N SER A 11 -14.30 6.31 -2.65
CA SER A 11 -13.58 7.58 -2.80
C SER A 11 -12.71 7.53 -4.06
N ASN A 12 -12.97 8.39 -5.03
CA ASN A 12 -12.07 8.61 -6.18
C ASN A 12 -10.75 9.26 -5.73
N ASN A 13 -10.40 9.18 -4.44
CA ASN A 13 -9.17 9.69 -3.90
C ASN A 13 -8.08 8.64 -4.19
N PRO A 14 -7.20 8.89 -5.17
CA PRO A 14 -6.19 7.93 -5.56
C PRO A 14 -5.17 7.67 -4.44
N GLY A 15 -4.96 8.61 -3.52
CA GLY A 15 -4.12 8.43 -2.34
C GLY A 15 -4.74 7.50 -1.30
N PHE A 16 -6.07 7.51 -1.16
CA PHE A 16 -6.76 6.57 -0.26
C PHE A 16 -6.69 5.14 -0.80
N LEU A 17 -6.83 4.97 -2.12
CA LEU A 17 -6.64 3.67 -2.76
C LEU A 17 -5.21 3.16 -2.58
N LEU A 18 -4.21 4.03 -2.78
CA LEU A 18 -2.80 3.69 -2.53
C LEU A 18 -2.57 3.24 -1.07
N TRP A 19 -3.19 3.95 -0.12
CA TRP A 19 -3.11 3.60 1.30
C TRP A 19 -3.70 2.22 1.60
N LEU A 20 -4.89 1.90 1.06
CA LEU A 20 -5.52 0.58 1.24
C LEU A 20 -4.68 -0.55 0.64
N LEU A 21 -4.05 -0.31 -0.51
CA LEU A 21 -3.17 -1.30 -1.15
C LEU A 21 -1.92 -1.57 -0.33
N LEU A 22 -1.29 -0.52 0.25
CA LEU A 22 -0.17 -0.67 1.17
C LEU A 22 -0.56 -1.42 2.44
N LEU A 23 -1.74 -1.16 3.00
CA LEU A 23 -2.26 -1.92 4.14
C LEU A 23 -2.48 -3.39 3.81
N GLY A 24 -2.99 -3.71 2.62
CA GLY A 24 -3.13 -5.08 2.14
C GLY A 24 -1.79 -5.79 1.99
N LEU A 25 -0.77 -5.07 1.51
CA LEU A 25 0.60 -5.59 1.40
C LEU A 25 1.21 -5.90 2.78
N VAL A 26 1.08 -4.97 3.74
CA VAL A 26 1.47 -5.20 5.13
C VAL A 26 0.71 -6.39 5.72
N GLY A 27 -0.60 -6.46 5.48
CA GLY A 27 -1.45 -7.58 5.89
C GLY A 27 -0.92 -8.93 5.39
N CYS A 28 -0.54 -9.02 4.12
CA CYS A 28 0.04 -10.22 3.50
C CYS A 28 1.37 -10.63 4.12
N HIS A 29 2.20 -9.66 4.52
CA HIS A 29 3.46 -9.93 5.21
C HIS A 29 3.23 -10.35 6.68
N THR A 30 2.12 -9.95 7.29
CA THR A 30 1.78 -10.29 8.68
C THR A 30 0.93 -11.56 8.85
N TYR A 31 0.57 -12.25 7.77
CA TYR A 31 -0.38 -13.37 7.75
C TYR A 31 0.29 -14.72 7.39
N PRO A 32 0.13 -15.82 8.16
CA PRO A 32 0.03 -15.94 9.62
C PRO A 32 1.32 -16.48 10.28
N ASN A 33 1.44 -16.09 11.55
CA ASN A 33 2.48 -16.42 12.54
C ASN A 33 2.42 -17.87 13.05
N GLY A 34 2.63 -18.86 12.19
CA GLY A 34 3.01 -20.22 12.61
C GLY A 34 4.50 -20.40 12.35
N GLU A 35 5.30 -20.73 13.37
CA GLU A 35 6.79 -20.74 13.39
C GLU A 35 7.53 -21.47 12.24
N LYS A 36 6.84 -22.03 11.24
CA LYS A 36 7.41 -22.87 10.20
C LYS A 36 7.24 -22.37 8.78
N ASP A 37 6.39 -21.39 8.50
CA ASP A 37 6.23 -20.89 7.13
C ASP A 37 6.38 -19.37 7.10
N LYS A 38 7.58 -18.92 6.70
CA LYS A 38 7.89 -17.50 6.46
C LYS A 38 7.44 -17.04 5.08
N THR A 39 6.66 -17.86 4.38
CA THR A 39 6.19 -17.53 3.04
C THR A 39 5.13 -16.44 3.15
N PRO A 40 5.31 -15.29 2.44
CA PRO A 40 4.30 -14.25 2.39
C PRO A 40 2.97 -14.83 1.87
N HIS A 41 1.85 -14.27 2.32
CA HIS A 41 0.54 -14.67 1.81
C HIS A 41 0.51 -14.65 0.27
N PRO A 42 -0.16 -15.60 -0.42
CA PRO A 42 -0.16 -15.67 -1.89
C PRO A 42 -0.59 -14.38 -2.62
N SER A 43 -1.37 -13.53 -1.94
CA SER A 43 -1.77 -12.21 -2.45
C SER A 43 -0.67 -11.15 -2.39
N PHE A 44 0.50 -11.44 -1.83
CA PHE A 44 1.61 -10.49 -1.71
C PHE A 44 2.01 -9.89 -3.05
N LEU A 45 2.25 -10.73 -4.07
CA LEU A 45 2.57 -10.30 -5.43
C LEU A 45 1.45 -9.47 -6.07
N PHE A 46 0.18 -9.81 -5.78
CA PHE A 46 -0.97 -9.03 -6.24
C PHE A 46 -0.93 -7.61 -5.66
N PHE A 47 -0.70 -7.48 -4.36
CA PHE A 47 -0.63 -6.16 -3.73
C PHE A 47 0.60 -5.36 -4.17
N GLN A 48 1.77 -5.99 -4.38
CA GLN A 48 2.93 -5.30 -4.96
C GLN A 48 2.62 -4.72 -6.34
N ALA A 49 2.04 -5.54 -7.24
CA ALA A 49 1.66 -5.11 -8.57
C ALA A 49 0.59 -4.00 -8.54
N ALA A 50 -0.38 -4.10 -7.63
CA ALA A 50 -1.43 -3.10 -7.46
C ALA A 50 -0.89 -1.76 -6.94
N VAL A 51 0.00 -1.78 -5.93
CA VAL A 51 0.70 -0.59 -5.42
C VAL A 51 1.48 0.09 -6.55
N ARG A 52 2.26 -0.69 -7.32
CA ARG A 52 3.04 -0.18 -8.45
C ARG A 52 2.16 0.46 -9.51
N ARG A 53 1.04 -0.19 -9.87
CA ARG A 53 0.08 0.34 -10.85
C ARG A 53 -0.52 1.65 -10.37
N GLN A 54 -0.95 1.70 -9.12
CA GLN A 54 -1.52 2.91 -8.53
C GLN A 54 -0.51 4.06 -8.49
N ALA A 55 0.74 3.78 -8.11
CA ALA A 55 1.82 4.76 -8.13
C ALA A 55 2.05 5.33 -9.53
N LYS A 56 2.07 4.47 -10.57
CA LYS A 56 2.17 4.90 -11.97
C LYS A 56 1.00 5.77 -12.42
N GLU A 57 -0.23 5.40 -12.07
CA GLU A 57 -1.44 6.20 -12.37
C GLU A 57 -1.40 7.59 -11.70
N MET A 58 -0.70 7.72 -10.58
CA MET A 58 -0.50 8.97 -9.84
C MET A 58 0.79 9.72 -10.21
N ALA A 59 1.60 9.21 -11.14
CA ALA A 59 2.93 9.72 -11.46
C ALA A 59 3.87 9.83 -10.23
N ILE A 60 3.73 8.91 -9.28
CA ILE A 60 4.59 8.81 -8.09
C ILE A 60 5.71 7.83 -8.40
N SER A 61 6.94 8.27 -8.19
CA SER A 61 8.13 7.47 -8.47
C SER A 61 9.01 7.26 -7.23
N THR A 62 8.86 8.11 -6.23
CA THR A 62 9.67 8.08 -5.01
C THR A 62 8.82 7.89 -3.76
N TRP A 63 9.42 7.32 -2.72
CA TRP A 63 8.78 7.21 -1.41
C TRP A 63 8.42 8.57 -0.80
N LEU A 64 9.21 9.62 -1.09
CA LEU A 64 8.92 10.97 -0.59
C LEU A 64 7.61 11.52 -1.16
N GLU A 65 7.41 11.37 -2.46
CA GLU A 65 6.15 11.74 -3.15
C GLU A 65 4.97 10.91 -2.61
N ALA A 66 5.17 9.60 -2.45
CA ALA A 66 4.17 8.72 -1.86
C ALA A 66 3.77 9.18 -0.45
N ARG A 67 4.73 9.54 0.40
CA ARG A 67 4.47 10.04 1.75
C ARG A 67 3.65 11.32 1.77
N VAL A 68 3.91 12.25 0.86
CA VAL A 68 3.13 13.49 0.75
C VAL A 68 1.68 13.16 0.45
N VAL A 69 1.43 12.32 -0.55
CA VAL A 69 0.07 11.86 -0.93
C VAL A 69 -0.61 11.11 0.22
N LEU A 70 0.12 10.23 0.91
CA LEU A 70 -0.42 9.45 2.03
C LEU A 70 -0.75 10.33 3.24
N ALA A 71 0.02 11.39 3.48
CA ALA A 71 -0.24 12.36 4.55
C ALA A 71 -1.56 13.14 4.35
N GLU A 72 -2.06 13.26 3.12
CA GLU A 72 -3.34 13.91 2.81
C GLU A 72 -4.57 13.05 3.14
N VAL A 73 -4.39 11.75 3.41
CA VAL A 73 -5.50 10.82 3.70
C VAL A 73 -5.57 10.42 5.17
N VAL A 74 -4.77 9.44 5.60
CA VAL A 74 -4.80 8.92 6.99
C VAL A 74 -3.41 8.51 7.47
N TRP A 75 -2.34 8.86 6.75
CA TRP A 75 -0.99 8.42 7.15
C TRP A 75 -0.56 9.08 8.47
N PRO A 76 -0.15 8.31 9.48
CA PRO A 76 0.42 8.89 10.67
C PRO A 76 1.77 9.52 10.31
N SER A 77 1.85 10.84 10.40
CA SER A 77 3.06 11.63 10.10
C SER A 77 4.28 11.26 10.94
N ALA A 78 4.07 10.54 12.06
CA ALA A 78 5.09 10.13 13.02
C ALA A 78 4.94 8.66 13.47
N SER A 79 4.71 7.71 12.55
CA SER A 79 4.74 6.29 12.95
C SER A 79 6.17 5.71 12.93
N ASP A 80 6.53 5.02 14.01
CA ASP A 80 7.79 4.25 14.15
C ASP A 80 7.95 3.16 13.07
N ARG A 81 6.89 2.89 12.28
CA ARG A 81 6.86 1.92 11.19
C ARG A 81 7.02 2.54 9.80
N SER A 82 7.42 3.81 9.73
CA SER A 82 7.63 4.51 8.46
C SER A 82 8.77 3.92 7.62
N GLU A 83 9.85 3.44 8.26
CA GLU A 83 10.93 2.71 7.59
C GLU A 83 10.47 1.34 7.09
N PHE A 84 9.73 0.60 7.92
CA PHE A 84 9.15 -0.70 7.53
C PHE A 84 8.27 -0.61 6.28
N ILE A 85 7.44 0.43 6.15
CA ILE A 85 6.56 0.56 4.98
C ILE A 85 7.31 1.10 3.76
N LYS A 86 8.39 1.86 3.97
CA LYS A 86 9.31 2.22 2.89
C LYS A 86 9.91 0.97 2.24
N ASP A 87 10.30 -0.03 3.02
CA ASP A 87 10.89 -1.26 2.46
C ASP A 87 9.92 -1.97 1.50
N PHE A 88 8.62 -2.05 1.85
CA PHE A 88 7.59 -2.59 0.95
C PHE A 88 7.37 -1.75 -0.30
N TRP A 89 7.42 -0.42 -0.15
CA TRP A 89 7.35 0.48 -1.28
C TRP A 89 8.51 0.23 -2.24
N ASP A 90 9.74 0.22 -1.72
CA ASP A 90 10.95 0.02 -2.52
C ASP A 90 10.93 -1.36 -3.20
N GLU A 91 10.48 -2.41 -2.51
CA GLU A 91 10.32 -3.75 -3.09
C GLU A 91 9.30 -3.76 -4.23
N ALA A 92 8.12 -3.16 -4.04
CA ALA A 92 7.09 -3.07 -5.07
C ALA A 92 7.55 -2.27 -6.30
N MET A 93 8.36 -1.22 -6.09
CA MET A 93 8.92 -0.41 -7.17
C MET A 93 10.10 -1.10 -7.88
N SER A 94 10.81 -2.01 -7.21
CA SER A 94 12.00 -2.71 -7.72
C SER A 94 11.72 -3.88 -8.67
N MET A 95 10.46 -4.29 -8.87
CA MET A 95 10.05 -5.45 -9.70
C MET A 95 10.40 -5.35 -11.22
N ASP A 96 11.34 -4.51 -11.65
CA ASP A 96 11.72 -4.30 -13.05
C ASP A 96 12.71 -5.33 -13.64
N SER A 97 12.88 -6.50 -13.03
CA SER A 97 13.81 -7.53 -13.52
C SER A 97 13.17 -8.85 -13.96
N MET A 98 11.84 -8.95 -14.07
CA MET A 98 11.17 -10.16 -14.58
C MET A 98 10.03 -9.84 -15.53
N VAL A 99 10.39 -9.34 -16.72
CA VAL A 99 9.63 -9.53 -17.96
C VAL A 99 10.63 -9.96 -19.03
#